data_AF-A0A6G8ZGA7-F1
#
_entry.id   AF-A0A6G8ZGA7-F1
#
_cell.length_a   1.000
_cell.length_b   1.000
_cell.length_c   1.000
_cell.angle_alpha   90.00
_cell.angle_beta   90.00
_cell.angle_gamma   90.00
#
_symmetry.space_group_name_H-M   'P 1'
#
loop_
_entity.id
_entity.type
_entity.pdbx_description
1 polymer ?
#
loop_
_entity_poly.entity_id
_entity_poly.type
_entity_poly.pdbx_seq_one_letter_code
_entity_poly.pdbx_strand_id
1 'polypeptide(L)'
;MPDSVQEVLQAFARGELVVVTDDDDREGEGDLIVAASLCTAEKMAFIIRHTSGIVCAPVTSEDARRLRLDPMVAHNDSAHTTAFTVSIDYKPDGGTGISAEERASCCRALSNPNAGANDFARPGHIFPLIAKDGGVLLRSGHTEAAVDLCKLSGLPPVGVISELMNDDGSVMKGEQVARFAAKHKLKHVTIADMIAYRQAREKLIERVSTFVTESPIGPLQGYAYRSPFDSIAHVAFVYNGVGDGKNVLTRFHKPNIVKDIFTGHKRMAAVLEQFKKSGRGVLVYLRDGAAGVPVAALPDESASEADRNRQWREVGVGAQILRDLGVTSIRHLTSSVHDYKGLSGFGIEIVANEQLES
;
A
#
# COMPACT_ATOMS: atom_id res chain seq x y z
N MET A 1 -2.67 -19.90 -11.21
CA MET A 1 -3.38 -19.00 -10.28
C MET A 1 -2.42 -18.65 -9.16
N PRO A 2 -2.47 -17.43 -8.61
CA PRO A 2 -1.65 -17.04 -7.47
C PRO A 2 -1.87 -17.99 -6.29
N ASP A 3 -0.81 -18.23 -5.52
CA ASP A 3 -0.85 -18.94 -4.24
C ASP A 3 -1.45 -18.04 -3.15
N SER A 4 -1.88 -18.64 -2.04
CA SER A 4 -2.31 -17.83 -0.91
C SER A 4 -1.13 -17.05 -0.31
N VAL A 5 -1.39 -15.83 0.17
CA VAL A 5 -0.36 -15.01 0.84
C VAL A 5 0.30 -15.78 2.00
N GLN A 6 -0.45 -16.62 2.70
CA GLN A 6 0.07 -17.42 3.81
C GLN A 6 1.10 -18.47 3.34
N GLU A 7 0.86 -19.16 2.22
CA GLU A 7 1.83 -20.11 1.65
C GLU A 7 3.07 -19.40 1.15
N VAL A 8 2.91 -18.22 0.53
CA VAL A 8 4.01 -17.39 0.05
C VAL A 8 4.88 -16.94 1.22
N LEU A 9 4.29 -16.44 2.31
CA LEU A 9 5.02 -16.05 3.52
C LEU A 9 5.78 -17.22 4.15
N GLN A 10 5.20 -18.42 4.16
CA GLN A 10 5.88 -19.62 4.65
C GLN A 10 7.09 -20.00 3.79
N ALA A 11 6.98 -19.92 2.47
CA ALA A 11 8.09 -20.15 1.54
C ALA A 11 9.18 -19.07 1.69
N PHE A 12 8.77 -17.81 1.75
CA PHE A 12 9.66 -16.67 1.91
C PHE A 12 10.45 -16.73 3.22
N ALA A 13 9.79 -17.12 4.33
CA ALA A 13 10.43 -17.34 5.63
C ALA A 13 11.51 -18.45 5.61
N ARG A 14 11.38 -19.45 4.72
CA ARG A 14 12.40 -20.49 4.49
C ARG A 14 13.53 -20.04 3.56
N GLY A 15 13.49 -18.80 3.08
CA GLY A 15 14.48 -18.23 2.17
C GLY A 15 14.29 -18.64 0.71
N GLU A 16 13.10 -19.11 0.33
CA GLU A 16 12.76 -19.40 -1.06
C GLU A 16 12.56 -18.10 -1.85
N LEU A 17 12.88 -18.13 -3.14
CA LEU A 17 12.51 -17.08 -4.08
C LEU A 17 10.99 -17.13 -4.32
N VAL A 18 10.36 -15.98 -4.39
CA VAL A 18 8.95 -15.85 -4.74
C VAL A 18 8.79 -14.90 -5.91
N VAL A 19 7.70 -15.06 -6.66
CA VAL A 19 7.31 -14.16 -7.75
C VAL A 19 6.21 -13.24 -7.24
N VAL A 20 6.37 -11.94 -7.41
CA VAL A 20 5.33 -10.96 -7.09
C VAL A 20 4.96 -10.22 -8.36
N THR A 21 3.67 -10.10 -8.65
CA THR A 21 3.17 -9.29 -9.76
C THR A 21 2.38 -8.10 -9.24
N ASP A 22 2.56 -6.95 -9.87
CA ASP A 22 1.64 -5.83 -9.71
C ASP A 22 0.44 -5.94 -10.66
N ASP A 23 -0.50 -5.00 -10.57
CA ASP A 23 -1.70 -5.01 -11.41
C ASP A 23 -1.41 -4.53 -12.85
N ASP A 24 -2.19 -5.03 -13.81
CA ASP A 24 -2.04 -4.75 -15.25
C ASP A 24 -2.09 -3.25 -15.62
N ASP A 25 -2.75 -2.41 -14.81
CA ASP A 25 -2.85 -0.96 -14.99
C ASP A 25 -1.71 -0.16 -14.32
N ARG A 26 -0.69 -0.84 -13.77
CA ARG A 26 0.58 -0.24 -13.30
C ARG A 26 1.71 -0.65 -14.26
N GLU A 27 2.57 -1.59 -13.89
CA GLU A 27 3.61 -2.11 -14.79
C GLU A 27 3.11 -3.37 -15.52
N GLY A 28 2.27 -4.17 -14.86
CA GLY A 28 1.81 -5.48 -15.35
C GLY A 28 2.95 -6.50 -15.40
N GLU A 29 3.95 -6.32 -14.55
CA GLU A 29 5.25 -6.99 -14.57
C GLU A 29 5.41 -7.88 -13.34
N GLY A 30 6.40 -8.76 -13.37
CA GLY A 30 6.69 -9.67 -12.27
C GLY A 30 8.14 -9.55 -11.80
N ASP A 31 8.33 -9.47 -10.49
CA ASP A 31 9.64 -9.47 -9.86
C ASP A 31 9.95 -10.81 -9.19
N LEU A 32 11.20 -11.24 -9.29
CA LEU A 32 11.76 -12.22 -8.37
C LEU A 32 12.13 -11.52 -7.06
N ILE A 33 11.59 -12.01 -5.94
CA ILE A 33 11.82 -11.45 -4.62
C ILE A 33 12.39 -12.52 -3.68
N VAL A 34 13.40 -12.14 -2.89
CA VAL A 34 13.91 -12.93 -1.75
C VAL A 34 14.30 -12.00 -0.60
N ALA A 35 14.22 -12.48 0.63
CA ALA A 35 14.75 -11.76 1.78
C ALA A 35 16.28 -11.64 1.66
N ALA A 36 16.83 -10.43 1.78
CA ALA A 36 18.25 -10.19 1.59
C ALA A 36 19.13 -10.97 2.57
N SER A 37 18.65 -11.16 3.80
CA SER A 37 19.31 -11.97 4.84
C SER A 37 19.45 -13.45 4.49
N LEU A 38 18.61 -13.97 3.59
CA LEU A 38 18.57 -15.37 3.15
C LEU A 38 19.00 -15.56 1.68
N CYS A 39 19.50 -14.49 1.06
CA CYS A 39 19.98 -14.50 -0.31
C CYS A 39 21.37 -15.19 -0.37
N THR A 40 21.46 -16.29 -1.12
CA THR A 40 22.71 -17.02 -1.38
C THR A 40 23.23 -16.66 -2.78
N ALA A 41 24.50 -16.94 -3.06
CA ALA A 41 25.04 -16.72 -4.41
C ALA A 41 24.29 -17.50 -5.50
N GLU A 42 23.83 -18.72 -5.20
CA GLU A 42 23.01 -19.50 -6.14
C GLU A 42 21.68 -18.79 -6.45
N LYS A 43 20.99 -18.26 -5.44
CA LYS A 43 19.74 -17.50 -5.65
C LYS A 43 20.01 -16.21 -6.40
N MET A 44 21.09 -15.50 -6.08
CA MET A 44 21.49 -14.29 -6.80
C MET A 44 21.83 -14.61 -8.26
N ALA A 45 22.55 -15.70 -8.54
CA ALA A 45 22.82 -16.16 -9.91
C ALA A 45 21.52 -16.50 -10.67
N PHE A 46 20.55 -17.11 -9.98
CA PHE A 46 19.23 -17.38 -10.54
C PHE A 46 18.48 -16.08 -10.88
N ILE A 47 18.49 -15.09 -9.97
CA ILE A 47 17.93 -13.75 -10.23
C ILE A 47 18.57 -13.18 -11.49
N ILE A 48 19.90 -13.03 -11.51
CA ILE A 48 20.65 -12.46 -12.63
C ILE A 48 20.35 -13.15 -13.96
N ARG A 49 20.20 -14.48 -13.95
CA ARG A 49 19.97 -15.27 -15.17
C ARG A 49 18.58 -15.03 -15.78
N HIS A 50 17.59 -14.67 -14.97
CA HIS A 50 16.18 -14.64 -15.37
C HIS A 50 15.55 -13.24 -15.31
N THR A 51 16.32 -12.23 -14.95
CA THR A 51 15.83 -10.85 -14.80
C THR A 51 16.64 -9.86 -15.63
N SER A 52 16.29 -8.57 -15.52
CA SER A 52 16.98 -7.44 -16.16
C SER A 52 18.47 -7.35 -15.81
N GLY A 53 18.90 -7.99 -14.72
CA GLY A 53 20.23 -7.87 -14.15
C GLY A 53 20.42 -6.59 -13.30
N ILE A 54 19.44 -5.67 -13.31
CA ILE A 54 19.37 -4.56 -12.37
C ILE A 54 18.84 -5.11 -11.05
N VAL A 55 19.77 -5.45 -10.15
CA VAL A 55 19.43 -6.02 -8.84
C VAL A 55 19.24 -4.90 -7.84
N CYS A 56 18.01 -4.76 -7.39
CA CYS A 56 17.62 -3.77 -6.41
C CYS A 56 17.52 -4.37 -5.01
N ALA A 57 17.76 -3.55 -3.98
CA ALA A 57 17.63 -3.95 -2.58
C ALA A 57 16.67 -3.01 -1.84
N PRO A 58 15.37 -3.33 -1.79
CA PRO A 58 14.41 -2.57 -1.01
C PRO A 58 14.77 -2.55 0.47
N VAL A 59 14.83 -1.35 1.06
CA VAL A 59 15.17 -1.07 2.45
C VAL A 59 14.13 -0.16 3.09
N THR A 60 14.11 -0.12 4.43
CA THR A 60 13.30 0.86 5.16
C THR A 60 13.93 2.27 5.11
N SER A 61 13.12 3.30 5.33
CA SER A 61 13.61 4.68 5.54
C SER A 61 14.62 4.78 6.68
N GLU A 62 14.48 3.94 7.72
CA GLU A 62 15.39 3.89 8.86
C GLU A 62 16.75 3.32 8.46
N ASP A 63 16.78 2.20 7.74
CA ASP A 63 18.02 1.60 7.24
C ASP A 63 18.73 2.51 6.25
N ALA A 64 17.99 3.17 5.36
CA ALA A 64 18.55 4.16 4.45
C ALA A 64 19.26 5.30 5.20
N ARG A 65 18.66 5.83 6.27
CA ARG A 65 19.30 6.85 7.13
C ARG A 65 20.51 6.30 7.86
N ARG A 66 20.39 5.14 8.50
CA ARG A 66 21.47 4.46 9.25
C ARG A 66 22.69 4.22 8.36
N LEU A 67 22.47 3.80 7.12
CA LEU A 67 23.50 3.43 6.17
C LEU A 67 23.91 4.59 5.24
N ARG A 68 23.34 5.80 5.40
CA ARG A 68 23.58 6.96 4.51
C ARG A 68 23.43 6.58 3.03
N LEU A 69 22.25 6.07 2.70
CA LEU A 69 21.84 5.75 1.33
C LEU A 69 21.05 6.95 0.80
N ASP A 70 21.78 7.96 0.33
CA ASP A 70 21.20 9.20 -0.17
C ASP A 70 20.49 8.96 -1.53
N PRO A 71 19.42 9.70 -1.85
CA PRO A 71 18.76 9.63 -3.15
C PRO A 71 19.76 9.79 -4.30
N MET A 72 19.60 9.00 -5.37
CA MET A 72 20.51 9.03 -6.52
C MET A 72 20.47 10.39 -7.23
N VAL A 73 19.32 11.05 -7.23
CA VAL A 73 19.08 12.35 -7.88
C VAL A 73 18.36 13.29 -6.93
N ALA A 74 18.59 14.60 -7.11
CA ALA A 74 17.93 15.63 -6.28
C ALA A 74 16.44 15.77 -6.59
N HIS A 75 16.05 15.62 -7.87
CA HIS A 75 14.67 15.61 -8.31
C HIS A 75 14.40 14.33 -9.09
N ASN A 76 13.47 13.52 -8.60
CA ASN A 76 13.01 12.31 -9.29
C ASN A 76 11.79 12.66 -10.15
N ASP A 77 11.93 12.53 -11.46
CA ASP A 77 10.90 12.78 -12.47
C ASP A 77 10.43 11.48 -13.17
N SER A 78 10.84 10.31 -12.65
CA SER A 78 10.38 9.02 -13.16
C SER A 78 8.87 8.84 -12.94
N ALA A 79 8.22 8.14 -13.87
CA ALA A 79 6.76 7.94 -13.89
C ALA A 79 6.20 7.38 -12.57
N HIS A 80 6.91 6.44 -11.94
CA HIS A 80 6.51 5.80 -10.67
C HIS A 80 7.25 6.33 -9.44
N THR A 81 8.04 7.41 -9.61
CA THR A 81 8.86 8.05 -8.58
C THR A 81 9.66 7.05 -7.72
N THR A 82 10.15 5.98 -8.33
CA THR A 82 10.86 4.89 -7.65
C THR A 82 12.08 5.44 -6.93
N ALA A 83 12.15 5.20 -5.62
CA ALA A 83 13.08 5.88 -4.71
C ALA A 83 14.49 5.25 -4.72
N PHE A 84 15.17 5.31 -5.86
CA PHE A 84 16.56 4.89 -6.00
C PHE A 84 17.50 5.72 -5.12
N THR A 85 18.40 5.04 -4.42
CA THR A 85 19.55 5.65 -3.77
C THR A 85 20.79 5.51 -4.64
N VAL A 86 21.87 6.18 -4.24
CA VAL A 86 23.21 5.86 -4.75
C VAL A 86 23.48 4.35 -4.70
N SER A 87 24.06 3.80 -5.77
CA SER A 87 24.41 2.37 -5.82
C SER A 87 25.59 2.06 -4.89
N ILE A 88 25.67 0.81 -4.45
CA ILE A 88 26.63 0.38 -3.43
C ILE A 88 27.25 -0.99 -3.73
N ASP A 89 28.45 -1.18 -3.18
CA ASP A 89 29.11 -2.48 -3.00
C ASP A 89 29.54 -2.65 -1.54
N TYR A 90 29.69 -3.89 -1.08
CA TYR A 90 30.20 -4.17 0.25
C TYR A 90 31.73 -4.26 0.25
N LYS A 91 32.38 -3.32 0.94
CA LYS A 91 33.85 -3.19 0.91
C LYS A 91 34.61 -4.41 1.45
N PRO A 92 34.18 -5.08 2.54
CA PRO A 92 34.94 -6.17 3.12
C PRO A 92 35.22 -7.34 2.18
N ASP A 93 34.42 -7.52 1.12
CA ASP A 93 34.68 -8.55 0.12
C ASP A 93 35.97 -8.27 -0.70
N GLY A 94 36.36 -7.00 -0.84
CA GLY A 94 37.61 -6.59 -1.50
C GLY A 94 37.70 -6.88 -3.01
N GLY A 95 36.62 -7.37 -3.62
CA GLY A 95 36.53 -7.69 -5.04
C GLY A 95 35.97 -6.55 -5.90
N THR A 96 35.44 -6.88 -7.07
CA THR A 96 34.86 -5.88 -8.00
C THR A 96 33.39 -5.61 -7.75
N GLY A 97 32.71 -6.41 -6.93
CA GLY A 97 31.31 -6.23 -6.54
C GLY A 97 30.26 -6.86 -7.47
N ILE A 98 30.67 -7.42 -8.62
CA ILE A 98 29.72 -7.78 -9.70
C ILE A 98 29.24 -9.23 -9.66
N SER A 99 30.01 -10.13 -9.07
CA SER A 99 29.66 -11.56 -9.05
C SER A 99 28.40 -11.81 -8.23
N ALA A 100 27.79 -12.97 -8.43
CA ALA A 100 26.61 -13.36 -7.66
C ALA A 100 26.91 -13.47 -6.15
N GLU A 101 28.12 -13.90 -5.77
CA GLU A 101 28.53 -13.96 -4.36
C GLU A 101 28.68 -12.55 -3.77
N GLU A 102 29.42 -11.66 -4.43
CA GLU A 102 29.63 -10.28 -3.94
C GLU A 102 28.31 -9.50 -3.84
N ARG A 103 27.43 -9.64 -4.84
CA ARG A 103 26.10 -9.01 -4.81
C ARG A 103 25.23 -9.59 -3.69
N ALA A 104 25.23 -10.90 -3.49
CA ALA A 104 24.50 -11.53 -2.39
C ALA A 104 25.06 -11.11 -1.02
N SER A 105 26.39 -11.02 -0.89
CA SER A 105 27.09 -10.53 0.30
C SER A 105 26.69 -9.10 0.62
N CYS A 106 26.65 -8.21 -0.38
CA CYS A 106 26.19 -6.84 -0.23
C CYS A 106 24.74 -6.74 0.25
N CYS A 107 23.82 -7.51 -0.35
CA CYS A 107 22.43 -7.57 0.11
C CYS A 107 22.32 -8.09 1.56
N ARG A 108 23.06 -9.15 1.92
CA ARG A 108 23.08 -9.66 3.30
C ARG A 108 23.63 -8.60 4.27
N ALA A 109 24.66 -7.85 3.88
CA ALA A 109 25.24 -6.79 4.68
C ALA A 109 24.25 -5.64 4.94
N LEU A 110 23.42 -5.26 3.96
CA LEU A 110 22.33 -4.28 4.18
C LEU A 110 21.38 -4.71 5.30
N SER A 111 21.10 -6.00 5.40
CA SER A 111 20.23 -6.59 6.43
C SER A 111 20.91 -6.81 7.78
N ASN A 112 22.23 -6.58 7.88
CA ASN A 112 23.00 -6.79 9.11
C ASN A 112 22.94 -5.52 9.99
N PRO A 113 22.40 -5.59 11.22
CA PRO A 113 22.31 -4.43 12.11
C PRO A 113 23.68 -3.93 12.58
N ASN A 114 24.74 -4.76 12.48
CA ASN A 114 26.11 -4.37 12.84
C ASN A 114 26.85 -3.67 11.69
N ALA A 115 26.32 -3.70 10.47
CA ALA A 115 26.92 -2.99 9.34
C ALA A 115 26.62 -1.49 9.44
N GLY A 116 27.62 -0.66 9.20
CA GLY A 116 27.53 0.79 9.17
C GLY A 116 27.70 1.37 7.77
N ALA A 117 27.38 2.65 7.60
CA ALA A 117 27.49 3.36 6.33
C ALA A 117 28.89 3.27 5.67
N ASN A 118 29.95 3.15 6.48
CA ASN A 118 31.34 3.09 6.04
C ASN A 118 31.75 1.73 5.47
N ASP A 119 30.97 0.67 5.73
CA ASP A 119 31.23 -0.67 5.19
C ASP A 119 30.85 -0.79 3.71
N PHE A 120 30.16 0.22 3.17
CA PHE A 120 29.70 0.26 1.79
C PHE A 120 30.50 1.27 0.96
N ALA A 121 30.91 0.87 -0.24
CA ALA A 121 31.43 1.76 -1.28
C ALA A 121 30.26 2.39 -2.05
N ARG A 122 30.50 3.57 -2.63
CA ARG A 122 29.56 4.31 -3.48
C ARG A 122 30.39 4.93 -4.62
N PRO A 123 30.07 4.68 -5.90
CA PRO A 123 29.03 3.79 -6.41
C PRO A 123 29.34 2.30 -6.19
N GLY A 124 28.43 1.43 -6.62
CA GLY A 124 28.62 -0.03 -6.75
C GLY A 124 27.53 -0.69 -7.60
N HIS A 125 27.24 -1.97 -7.38
CA HIS A 125 26.45 -2.82 -8.28
C HIS A 125 25.12 -3.31 -7.70
N ILE A 126 24.82 -3.01 -6.43
CA ILE A 126 23.48 -3.13 -5.85
C ILE A 126 22.81 -1.76 -5.83
N PHE A 127 21.52 -1.72 -6.13
CA PHE A 127 20.71 -0.50 -6.18
C PHE A 127 19.69 -0.48 -5.04
N PRO A 128 19.99 0.13 -3.88
CA PRO A 128 19.01 0.20 -2.81
C PRO A 128 17.82 1.08 -3.20
N LEU A 129 16.64 0.66 -2.76
CA LEU A 129 15.36 1.36 -2.98
C LEU A 129 14.70 1.64 -1.64
N ILE A 130 14.28 2.88 -1.40
CA ILE A 130 13.63 3.24 -0.14
C ILE A 130 12.13 2.94 -0.24
N ALA A 131 11.67 1.94 0.51
CA ALA A 131 10.25 1.65 0.63
C ALA A 131 9.54 2.71 1.49
N LYS A 132 8.30 3.02 1.14
CA LYS A 132 7.42 3.84 1.99
C LYS A 132 7.12 3.09 3.30
N ASP A 133 7.05 3.83 4.42
CA ASP A 133 6.85 3.22 5.75
C ASP A 133 5.52 2.46 5.88
N GLY A 134 4.49 2.87 5.13
CA GLY A 134 3.20 2.18 5.04
C GLY A 134 3.21 0.88 4.21
N GLY A 135 4.30 0.59 3.49
CA GLY A 135 4.41 -0.56 2.61
C GLY A 135 3.38 -0.52 1.47
N VAL A 136 2.91 -1.70 1.05
CA VAL A 136 2.01 -1.86 -0.11
C VAL A 136 0.67 -1.11 0.05
N LEU A 137 0.34 -0.76 1.29
CA LEU A 137 -0.85 0.02 1.62
C LEU A 137 -0.72 1.49 1.19
N LEU A 138 0.50 2.05 1.20
CA LEU A 138 0.73 3.45 0.82
C LEU A 138 1.24 3.58 -0.62
N ARG A 139 1.96 2.58 -1.12
CA ARG A 139 2.44 2.49 -2.50
C ARG A 139 2.45 1.03 -2.94
N SER A 140 1.65 0.70 -3.93
CA SER A 140 1.49 -0.67 -4.46
C SER A 140 2.63 -1.07 -5.41
N GLY A 141 3.89 -0.95 -4.97
CA GLY A 141 5.07 -1.27 -5.78
C GLY A 141 5.85 -2.48 -5.24
N HIS A 142 6.67 -3.09 -6.12
CA HIS A 142 7.54 -4.21 -5.77
C HIS A 142 8.53 -3.89 -4.65
N THR A 143 8.99 -2.63 -4.57
CA THR A 143 9.82 -2.13 -3.46
C THR A 143 9.15 -2.34 -2.11
N GLU A 144 7.90 -1.87 -1.98
CA GLU A 144 7.13 -2.01 -0.75
C GLU A 144 6.77 -3.47 -0.47
N ALA A 145 6.41 -4.24 -1.51
CA ALA A 145 6.07 -5.65 -1.38
C ALA A 145 7.23 -6.47 -0.80
N ALA A 146 8.47 -6.22 -1.24
CA ALA A 146 9.64 -6.92 -0.74
C ALA A 146 9.88 -6.68 0.76
N VAL A 147 9.77 -5.42 1.20
CA VAL A 147 9.92 -5.06 2.62
C VAL A 147 8.78 -5.64 3.46
N ASP A 148 7.55 -5.62 2.95
CA ASP A 148 6.39 -6.18 3.64
C ASP A 148 6.45 -7.70 3.76
N LEU A 149 6.88 -8.42 2.71
CA LEU A 149 7.11 -9.87 2.79
C LEU A 149 8.14 -10.21 3.87
N CYS A 150 9.22 -9.43 3.98
CA CYS A 150 10.21 -9.60 5.05
C CYS A 150 9.57 -9.41 6.43
N LYS A 151 8.85 -8.30 6.64
CA LYS A 151 8.20 -7.98 7.93
C LYS A 151 7.16 -9.04 8.32
N LEU A 152 6.28 -9.40 7.40
CA LEU A 152 5.22 -10.40 7.63
C LEU A 152 5.78 -11.81 7.87
N SER A 153 7.00 -12.08 7.40
CA SER A 153 7.72 -13.34 7.62
C SER A 153 8.64 -13.32 8.85
N GLY A 154 8.68 -12.22 9.61
CA GLY A 154 9.56 -12.08 10.78
C GLY A 154 11.05 -11.98 10.44
N LEU A 155 11.40 -11.53 9.23
CA LEU A 155 12.77 -11.37 8.74
C LEU A 155 13.20 -9.89 8.78
N PRO A 156 14.52 -9.60 8.79
CA PRO A 156 15.02 -8.24 8.60
C PRO A 156 14.38 -7.58 7.37
N PRO A 157 13.92 -6.31 7.46
CA PRO A 157 13.07 -5.67 6.44
C PRO A 157 13.86 -5.16 5.23
N VAL A 158 14.69 -6.03 4.66
CA VAL A 158 15.51 -5.78 3.47
C VAL A 158 15.27 -6.89 2.46
N GLY A 159 14.75 -6.53 1.29
CA GLY A 159 14.53 -7.46 0.18
C GLY A 159 15.62 -7.41 -0.87
N VAL A 160 15.56 -8.35 -1.80
CA VAL A 160 16.25 -8.31 -3.09
C VAL A 160 15.20 -8.51 -4.16
N ILE A 161 15.16 -7.61 -5.14
CA ILE A 161 14.20 -7.66 -6.25
C ILE A 161 14.90 -7.44 -7.59
N SER A 162 14.33 -8.01 -8.66
CA SER A 162 14.69 -7.71 -10.04
C SER A 162 13.60 -8.22 -10.99
N GLU A 163 13.33 -7.44 -12.05
CA GLU A 163 12.20 -7.62 -12.97
C GLU A 163 12.45 -8.80 -13.92
N LEU A 164 11.46 -9.69 -14.07
CA LEU A 164 11.54 -10.86 -14.94
C LEU A 164 11.57 -10.47 -16.42
N MET A 165 12.49 -11.07 -17.16
CA MET A 165 12.72 -10.78 -18.57
C MET A 165 12.59 -12.01 -19.45
N ASN A 166 11.98 -11.85 -20.62
CA ASN A 166 12.03 -12.82 -21.71
C ASN A 166 13.42 -12.83 -22.34
N ASP A 167 13.82 -13.96 -22.94
CA ASP A 167 15.12 -14.10 -23.61
C ASP A 167 15.26 -13.18 -24.84
N ASP A 168 14.16 -12.64 -25.38
CA ASP A 168 14.16 -11.65 -26.46
C ASP A 168 14.36 -10.20 -25.98
N GLY A 169 14.50 -9.99 -24.66
CA GLY A 169 14.70 -8.69 -24.04
C GLY A 169 13.40 -7.93 -23.70
N SER A 170 12.23 -8.51 -23.97
CA SER A 170 10.94 -7.94 -23.52
C SER A 170 10.61 -8.33 -22.08
N VAL A 171 9.91 -7.46 -21.33
CA VAL A 171 9.54 -7.76 -19.94
C VAL A 171 8.47 -8.85 -19.89
N MET A 172 8.58 -9.78 -18.93
CA MET A 172 7.54 -10.80 -18.73
C MET A 172 6.28 -10.18 -18.12
N LYS A 173 5.12 -10.45 -18.72
CA LYS A 173 3.82 -9.93 -18.25
C LYS A 173 2.76 -11.01 -18.08
N GLY A 174 1.82 -10.79 -17.16
CA GLY A 174 0.62 -11.61 -16.97
C GLY A 174 0.88 -13.12 -16.95
N GLU A 175 0.31 -13.85 -17.93
CA GLU A 175 0.42 -15.31 -18.01
C GLU A 175 1.87 -15.81 -18.22
N GLN A 176 2.76 -15.00 -18.78
CA GLN A 176 4.18 -15.36 -18.91
C GLN A 176 4.83 -15.53 -17.53
N VAL A 177 4.55 -14.60 -16.62
CA VAL A 177 5.05 -14.63 -15.24
C VAL A 177 4.50 -15.85 -14.49
N ALA A 178 3.19 -16.13 -14.63
CA ALA A 178 2.58 -17.31 -14.02
C ALA A 178 3.19 -18.63 -14.54
N ARG A 179 3.48 -18.72 -15.85
CA ARG A 179 4.16 -19.89 -16.44
C ARG A 179 5.60 -20.02 -15.96
N PHE A 180 6.32 -18.91 -15.81
CA PHE A 180 7.66 -18.90 -15.24
C PHE A 180 7.66 -19.44 -13.81
N ALA A 181 6.79 -18.92 -12.94
CA ALA A 181 6.66 -19.37 -11.56
C ALA A 181 6.37 -20.88 -11.49
N ALA A 182 5.42 -21.36 -12.30
CA ALA A 182 5.09 -22.79 -12.36
C ALA A 182 6.27 -23.66 -12.85
N LYS A 183 6.97 -23.23 -13.91
CA LYS A 183 8.14 -23.94 -14.47
C LYS A 183 9.25 -24.10 -13.43
N HIS A 184 9.51 -23.05 -12.65
CA HIS A 184 10.57 -23.02 -11.65
C HIS A 184 10.09 -23.42 -10.24
N LYS A 185 8.82 -23.81 -10.09
CA LYS A 185 8.19 -24.20 -8.82
C LYS A 185 8.30 -23.12 -7.74
N LEU A 186 8.19 -21.86 -8.15
CA LEU A 186 8.20 -20.71 -7.26
C LEU A 186 6.77 -20.33 -6.85
N LYS A 187 6.60 -19.89 -5.62
CA LYS A 187 5.33 -19.33 -5.16
C LYS A 187 5.06 -17.99 -5.84
N HIS A 188 3.82 -17.75 -6.25
CA HIS A 188 3.40 -16.52 -6.93
C HIS A 188 2.30 -15.82 -6.13
N VAL A 189 2.44 -14.51 -5.91
CA VAL A 189 1.42 -13.67 -5.26
C VAL A 189 1.24 -12.35 -6.01
N THR A 190 0.08 -11.72 -5.86
CA THR A 190 -0.15 -10.36 -6.37
C THR A 190 -0.01 -9.31 -5.26
N ILE A 191 0.40 -8.10 -5.61
CA ILE A 191 0.41 -6.97 -4.66
C ILE A 191 -1.02 -6.71 -4.14
N ALA A 192 -2.04 -6.87 -4.98
CA ALA A 192 -3.44 -6.75 -4.58
C ALA A 192 -3.82 -7.75 -3.46
N ASP A 193 -3.41 -9.01 -3.58
CA ASP A 193 -3.63 -10.04 -2.55
C ASP A 193 -2.90 -9.69 -1.25
N MET A 194 -1.67 -9.17 -1.35
CA MET A 194 -0.92 -8.70 -0.18
C MET A 194 -1.62 -7.53 0.52
N ILE A 195 -2.13 -6.55 -0.24
CA ILE A 195 -2.90 -5.42 0.28
C ILE A 195 -4.13 -5.95 1.04
N ALA A 196 -4.92 -6.82 0.40
CA ALA A 196 -6.11 -7.41 1.03
C ALA A 196 -5.76 -8.21 2.29
N TYR A 197 -4.67 -8.98 2.26
CA TYR A 197 -4.20 -9.77 3.40
C TYR A 197 -3.83 -8.89 4.61
N ARG A 198 -3.06 -7.82 4.37
CA ARG A 198 -2.66 -6.85 5.41
C ARG A 198 -3.86 -6.09 5.94
N GLN A 199 -4.72 -5.57 5.06
CA GLN A 199 -5.93 -4.83 5.40
C GLN A 199 -6.90 -5.61 6.30
N ALA A 200 -7.06 -6.91 6.07
CA ALA A 200 -7.92 -7.76 6.88
C ALA A 200 -7.37 -8.01 8.30
N ARG A 201 -6.04 -7.93 8.49
CA ARG A 201 -5.35 -8.35 9.73
C ARG A 201 -4.80 -7.20 10.56
N GLU A 202 -4.46 -6.09 9.93
CA GLU A 202 -3.84 -4.94 10.59
C GLU A 202 -4.89 -3.89 10.96
N LYS A 203 -4.65 -3.21 12.09
CA LYS A 203 -5.33 -1.98 12.45
C LYS A 203 -4.46 -0.81 11.97
N LEU A 204 -4.90 -0.15 10.91
CA LEU A 204 -4.15 0.92 10.23
C LEU A 204 -4.57 2.32 10.68
N ILE A 205 -5.57 2.42 11.57
CA ILE A 205 -6.06 3.68 12.10
C ILE A 205 -6.18 3.63 13.61
N GLU A 206 -5.99 4.77 14.25
CA GLU A 206 -6.20 4.97 15.67
C GLU A 206 -7.21 6.09 15.89
N ARG A 207 -8.11 5.89 16.86
CA ARG A 207 -9.03 6.93 17.31
C ARG A 207 -8.25 7.90 18.20
N VAL A 208 -7.99 9.11 17.70
CA VAL A 208 -7.15 10.11 18.37
C VAL A 208 -7.95 11.11 19.19
N SER A 209 -9.25 11.30 18.92
CA SER A 209 -10.11 12.19 19.69
C SER A 209 -11.59 11.81 19.53
N THR A 210 -12.41 12.22 20.48
CA THR A 210 -13.87 12.08 20.49
C THR A 210 -14.49 13.38 20.98
N PHE A 211 -15.51 13.88 20.29
CA PHE A 211 -16.13 15.17 20.58
C PHE A 211 -17.59 15.20 20.15
N VAL A 212 -18.40 16.10 20.69
CA VAL A 212 -19.80 16.28 20.27
C VAL A 212 -19.91 17.59 19.50
N THR A 213 -20.72 17.61 18.44
CA THR A 213 -21.04 18.83 17.70
C THR A 213 -22.54 18.96 17.47
N GLU A 214 -23.04 20.20 17.48
CA GLU A 214 -24.41 20.50 17.08
C GLU A 214 -24.59 20.37 15.56
N SER A 215 -25.78 19.98 15.14
CA SER A 215 -26.18 19.91 13.73
C SER A 215 -27.68 20.19 13.56
N PRO A 216 -28.17 20.48 12.34
CA PRO A 216 -29.61 20.69 12.09
C PRO A 216 -30.54 19.53 12.48
N ILE A 217 -29.98 18.33 12.68
CA ILE A 217 -30.74 17.13 13.07
C ILE A 217 -30.57 16.76 14.55
N GLY A 218 -29.86 17.59 15.32
CA GLY A 218 -29.49 17.36 16.70
C GLY A 218 -27.98 17.11 16.88
N PRO A 219 -27.55 16.70 18.09
CA PRO A 219 -26.14 16.46 18.37
C PRO A 219 -25.60 15.27 17.57
N LEU A 220 -24.37 15.39 17.09
CA LEU A 220 -23.59 14.33 16.45
C LEU A 220 -22.39 13.98 17.32
N GLN A 221 -22.15 12.68 17.48
CA GLN A 221 -20.92 12.19 18.11
C GLN A 221 -19.82 12.09 17.04
N GLY A 222 -18.80 12.94 17.17
CA GLY A 222 -17.61 12.97 16.33
C GLY A 222 -16.48 12.09 16.86
N TYR A 223 -15.78 11.42 15.96
CA TYR A 223 -14.60 10.59 16.22
C TYR A 223 -13.51 10.94 15.22
N ALA A 224 -12.36 11.41 15.69
CA ALA A 224 -11.21 11.68 14.84
C ALA A 224 -10.29 10.46 14.78
N TYR A 225 -9.85 10.12 13.58
CA TYR A 225 -8.97 8.97 13.30
C TYR A 225 -7.71 9.41 12.60
N ARG A 226 -6.58 8.77 12.89
CA ARG A 226 -5.31 9.00 12.19
C ARG A 226 -4.63 7.66 11.89
N SER A 227 -3.97 7.57 10.75
CA SER A 227 -3.06 6.47 10.43
C SER A 227 -1.67 6.77 10.98
N PRO A 228 -0.89 5.79 11.46
CA PRO A 228 0.51 6.04 11.80
C PRO A 228 1.35 6.48 10.59
N PHE A 229 0.84 6.24 9.37
CA PHE A 229 1.51 6.56 8.11
C PHE A 229 1.08 7.91 7.50
N ASP A 230 0.04 8.56 8.05
CA ASP A 230 -0.45 9.83 7.54
C ASP A 230 -0.64 10.83 8.69
N SER A 231 -0.20 12.07 8.47
CA SER A 231 -0.40 13.17 9.42
C SER A 231 -1.83 13.72 9.39
N ILE A 232 -2.61 13.36 8.37
CA ILE A 232 -4.00 13.80 8.18
C ILE A 232 -4.94 12.99 9.08
N ALA A 233 -5.78 13.70 9.81
CA ALA A 233 -6.89 13.09 10.55
C ALA A 233 -8.15 12.99 9.68
N HIS A 234 -8.82 11.84 9.70
CA HIS A 234 -10.17 11.62 9.19
C HIS A 234 -11.17 11.80 10.32
N VAL A 235 -12.46 12.00 9.99
CA VAL A 235 -13.50 12.15 11.01
C VAL A 235 -14.71 11.29 10.65
N ALA A 236 -15.31 10.64 11.64
CA ALA A 236 -16.64 10.07 11.52
C ALA A 236 -17.62 10.81 12.44
N PHE A 237 -18.81 11.10 11.93
CA PHE A 237 -19.92 11.63 12.72
C PHE A 237 -21.02 10.60 12.81
N VAL A 238 -21.49 10.34 14.03
CA VAL A 238 -22.52 9.35 14.33
C VAL A 238 -23.75 10.06 14.88
N TYR A 239 -24.88 9.85 14.21
CA TYR A 239 -26.20 10.28 14.65
C TYR A 239 -26.92 9.12 15.35
N ASN A 240 -27.31 9.30 16.62
CA ASN A 240 -28.05 8.33 17.43
C ASN A 240 -27.41 6.92 17.54
N GLY A 241 -26.08 6.84 17.56
CA GLY A 241 -25.33 5.59 17.75
C GLY A 241 -25.43 4.60 16.59
N VAL A 242 -24.75 3.45 16.71
CA VAL A 242 -24.75 2.39 15.68
C VAL A 242 -25.61 1.17 16.05
N GLY A 243 -26.07 1.07 17.30
CA GLY A 243 -26.87 -0.07 17.79
C GLY A 243 -26.07 -1.39 17.74
N ASP A 244 -26.66 -2.40 17.11
CA ASP A 244 -26.04 -3.71 16.85
C ASP A 244 -25.04 -3.71 15.68
N GLY A 245 -24.78 -2.53 15.10
CA GLY A 245 -23.85 -2.36 13.99
C GLY A 245 -24.39 -2.84 12.64
N LYS A 246 -25.65 -3.28 12.55
CA LYS A 246 -26.23 -3.80 11.31
C LYS A 246 -27.13 -2.78 10.63
N ASN A 247 -27.14 -2.82 9.31
CA ASN A 247 -28.03 -2.05 8.46
C ASN A 247 -27.95 -0.52 8.73
N VAL A 248 -26.75 -0.04 9.04
CA VAL A 248 -26.50 1.36 9.41
C VAL A 248 -26.46 2.21 8.14
N LEU A 249 -27.23 3.31 8.10
CA LEU A 249 -27.18 4.23 6.98
C LEU A 249 -25.84 4.98 7.00
N THR A 250 -25.02 4.79 5.98
CA THR A 250 -23.65 5.31 5.95
C THR A 250 -23.40 6.13 4.69
N ARG A 251 -22.80 7.29 4.87
CA ARG A 251 -22.31 8.14 3.78
C ARG A 251 -20.79 8.27 3.87
N PHE A 252 -20.08 7.86 2.83
CA PHE A 252 -18.71 8.31 2.62
C PHE A 252 -18.72 9.69 1.97
N HIS A 253 -18.05 10.66 2.58
CA HIS A 253 -17.93 12.01 2.07
C HIS A 253 -16.47 12.34 1.78
N LYS A 254 -16.20 12.60 0.51
CA LYS A 254 -14.92 13.15 0.06
C LYS A 254 -15.00 14.67 0.12
N PRO A 255 -14.16 15.32 0.93
CA PRO A 255 -14.18 16.76 1.04
C PRO A 255 -13.56 17.41 -0.17
N ASN A 256 -14.11 18.55 -0.51
CA ASN A 256 -13.55 19.45 -1.50
C ASN A 256 -13.84 20.85 -1.00
N ILE A 257 -12.81 21.57 -0.54
CA ILE A 257 -13.01 22.85 0.14
C ILE A 257 -13.83 23.85 -0.69
N VAL A 258 -13.66 23.86 -2.01
CA VAL A 258 -14.40 24.74 -2.93
C VAL A 258 -15.87 24.33 -2.96
N LYS A 259 -16.17 23.05 -3.21
CA LYS A 259 -17.56 22.58 -3.22
C LYS A 259 -18.20 22.72 -1.86
N ASP A 260 -17.55 22.27 -0.80
CA ASP A 260 -18.08 22.23 0.56
C ASP A 260 -18.44 23.64 1.08
N ILE A 261 -17.58 24.65 0.83
CA ILE A 261 -17.84 26.04 1.25
C ILE A 261 -18.92 26.69 0.38
N PHE A 262 -18.82 26.61 -0.95
CA PHE A 262 -19.69 27.39 -1.84
C PHE A 262 -21.04 26.73 -2.12
N THR A 263 -21.10 25.39 -2.22
CA THR A 263 -22.30 24.67 -2.70
C THR A 263 -22.69 23.44 -1.86
N GLY A 264 -21.82 22.97 -0.97
CA GLY A 264 -21.96 21.69 -0.28
C GLY A 264 -23.02 21.67 0.81
N HIS A 265 -23.38 22.83 1.35
CA HIS A 265 -24.36 22.95 2.43
C HIS A 265 -25.72 22.29 2.10
N LYS A 266 -26.24 22.46 0.86
CA LYS A 266 -27.51 21.86 0.44
C LYS A 266 -27.44 20.32 0.43
N ARG A 267 -26.36 19.80 -0.13
CA ARG A 267 -26.15 18.35 -0.25
C ARG A 267 -25.93 17.71 1.13
N MET A 268 -25.16 18.36 2.00
CA MET A 268 -24.96 17.89 3.36
C MET A 268 -26.26 17.94 4.17
N ALA A 269 -27.09 18.98 3.99
CA ALA A 269 -28.41 19.04 4.61
C ALA A 269 -29.29 17.86 4.18
N ALA A 270 -29.29 17.49 2.89
CA ALA A 270 -30.01 16.32 2.41
C ALA A 270 -29.52 15.00 3.05
N VAL A 271 -28.20 14.83 3.19
CA VAL A 271 -27.61 13.66 3.88
C VAL A 271 -28.07 13.60 5.35
N LEU A 272 -28.00 14.72 6.06
CA LEU A 272 -28.42 14.79 7.46
C LEU A 272 -29.92 14.51 7.60
N GLU A 273 -30.77 15.04 6.72
CA GLU A 273 -32.21 14.74 6.72
C GLU A 273 -32.48 13.24 6.50
N GLN A 274 -31.72 12.56 5.64
CA GLN A 274 -31.84 11.09 5.48
C GLN A 274 -31.44 10.35 6.77
N PHE A 275 -30.40 10.80 7.47
CA PHE A 275 -30.03 10.23 8.77
C PHE A 275 -31.13 10.44 9.82
N LYS A 276 -31.75 11.63 9.83
CA LYS A 276 -32.88 11.94 10.72
C LYS A 276 -34.08 11.04 10.43
N LYS A 277 -34.47 10.89 9.16
CA LYS A 277 -35.54 9.98 8.73
C LYS A 277 -35.26 8.53 9.09
N SER A 278 -34.01 8.09 8.94
CA SER A 278 -33.59 6.73 9.30
C SER A 278 -33.42 6.51 10.81
N GLY A 279 -33.46 7.56 11.63
CA GLY A 279 -33.28 7.52 13.08
C GLY A 279 -31.84 7.30 13.55
N ARG A 280 -30.92 6.87 12.68
CA ARG A 280 -29.48 6.70 12.93
C ARG A 280 -28.67 6.83 11.64
N GLY A 281 -27.41 7.21 11.73
CA GLY A 281 -26.53 7.27 10.57
C GLY A 281 -25.06 7.58 10.89
N VAL A 282 -24.18 7.25 9.94
CA VAL A 282 -22.74 7.49 10.03
C VAL A 282 -22.25 8.26 8.80
N LEU A 283 -21.68 9.44 9.00
CA LEU A 283 -20.94 10.17 7.97
C LEU A 283 -19.45 9.92 8.17
N VAL A 284 -18.80 9.26 7.22
CA VAL A 284 -17.34 9.08 7.21
C VAL A 284 -16.72 10.14 6.30
N TYR A 285 -16.00 11.09 6.89
CA TYR A 285 -15.36 12.20 6.21
C TYR A 285 -13.88 11.89 5.97
N LEU A 286 -13.57 11.47 4.73
CA LEU A 286 -12.25 10.99 4.34
C LEU A 286 -11.45 12.08 3.65
N ARG A 287 -10.56 12.74 4.41
CA ARG A 287 -9.72 13.81 3.89
C ARG A 287 -8.66 13.34 2.90
N ASP A 288 -8.42 14.21 1.92
CA ASP A 288 -7.35 14.12 0.92
C ASP A 288 -6.49 15.39 1.06
N GLY A 289 -5.20 15.25 1.34
CA GLY A 289 -4.27 16.36 1.55
C GLY A 289 -4.59 17.30 2.74
N ALA A 290 -3.95 18.47 2.74
CA ALA A 290 -4.21 19.52 3.71
C ALA A 290 -5.62 20.12 3.46
N ALA A 291 -6.51 19.98 4.43
CA ALA A 291 -7.88 20.53 4.44
C ALA A 291 -8.80 20.19 3.25
N GLY A 292 -8.54 19.14 2.46
CA GLY A 292 -9.37 18.84 1.28
C GLY A 292 -9.23 19.90 0.18
N VAL A 293 -8.09 20.61 0.16
CA VAL A 293 -7.71 21.53 -0.91
C VAL A 293 -7.41 20.71 -2.16
N PRO A 294 -8.05 20.98 -3.31
CA PRO A 294 -7.70 20.34 -4.56
C PRO A 294 -6.24 20.69 -4.91
N VAL A 295 -5.36 19.69 -4.90
CA VAL A 295 -3.93 19.89 -5.20
C VAL A 295 -3.66 19.88 -6.71
N ALA A 296 -4.67 19.53 -7.52
CA ALA A 296 -4.66 19.62 -8.97
C ALA A 296 -5.90 20.35 -9.48
N ALA A 297 -5.79 21.03 -10.63
CA ALA A 297 -6.95 21.32 -11.45
C ALA A 297 -7.67 20.00 -11.73
N LEU A 298 -9.01 19.98 -11.73
CA LEU A 298 -9.83 18.78 -11.99
C LEU A 298 -9.14 17.93 -13.08
N PRO A 299 -8.50 16.81 -12.73
CA PRO A 299 -7.70 16.11 -13.71
C PRO A 299 -8.63 15.42 -14.70
N ASP A 300 -8.26 15.48 -15.97
CA ASP A 300 -8.65 14.44 -16.92
C ASP A 300 -8.25 13.08 -16.31
N GLU A 301 -9.21 12.17 -16.27
CA GLU A 301 -9.06 10.79 -15.82
C GLU A 301 -7.91 10.11 -16.58
N SER A 302 -6.78 9.78 -15.92
CA SER A 302 -5.81 8.76 -16.41
C SER A 302 -4.55 8.57 -15.53
N ALA A 303 -4.67 8.45 -14.20
CA ALA A 303 -3.54 7.94 -13.39
C ALA A 303 -4.02 6.85 -12.44
N SER A 304 -3.76 5.59 -12.80
CA SER A 304 -4.13 4.39 -12.05
C SER A 304 -3.68 4.46 -10.58
N GLU A 305 -2.51 5.01 -10.29
CA GLU A 305 -2.01 5.19 -8.91
C GLU A 305 -2.86 6.17 -8.07
N ALA A 306 -3.40 7.23 -8.69
CA ALA A 306 -4.25 8.19 -7.99
C ALA A 306 -5.63 7.60 -7.65
N ASP A 307 -6.18 6.78 -8.56
CA ASP A 307 -7.42 6.05 -8.32
C ASP A 307 -7.24 4.90 -7.34
N ARG A 308 -6.09 4.23 -7.31
CA ARG A 308 -5.76 3.22 -6.29
C ARG A 308 -5.56 3.84 -4.91
N ASN A 309 -4.85 4.96 -4.80
CA ASN A 309 -4.77 5.72 -3.54
C ASN A 309 -6.15 6.17 -3.07
N ARG A 310 -7.03 6.55 -4.01
CA ARG A 310 -8.43 6.87 -3.70
C ARG A 310 -9.19 5.64 -3.19
N GLN A 311 -9.08 4.49 -3.85
CA GLN A 311 -9.71 3.24 -3.42
C GLN A 311 -9.17 2.75 -2.06
N TRP A 312 -7.85 2.78 -1.83
CA TRP A 312 -7.24 2.41 -0.54
C TRP A 312 -7.77 3.29 0.60
N ARG A 313 -7.92 4.59 0.38
CA ARG A 313 -8.47 5.51 1.39
C ARG A 313 -9.97 5.30 1.59
N GLU A 314 -10.74 5.24 0.51
CA GLU A 314 -12.20 5.13 0.57
C GLU A 314 -12.68 3.78 1.08
N VAL A 315 -12.04 2.69 0.65
CA VAL A 315 -12.38 1.32 1.05
C VAL A 315 -11.62 0.92 2.31
N GLY A 316 -10.30 1.16 2.38
CA GLY A 316 -9.48 0.69 3.49
C GLY A 316 -9.63 1.49 4.78
N VAL A 317 -9.38 2.80 4.73
CA VAL A 317 -9.53 3.65 5.93
C VAL A 317 -11.00 3.76 6.31
N GLY A 318 -11.89 3.95 5.34
CA GLY A 318 -13.34 3.98 5.55
C GLY A 318 -13.88 2.73 6.24
N ALA A 319 -13.52 1.54 5.76
CA ALA A 319 -13.96 0.29 6.40
C ALA A 319 -13.43 0.15 7.82
N GLN A 320 -12.18 0.51 8.08
CA GLN A 320 -11.62 0.38 9.42
C GLN A 320 -12.24 1.36 10.40
N ILE A 321 -12.62 2.56 9.96
CA ILE A 321 -13.40 3.50 10.77
C ILE A 321 -14.73 2.86 11.16
N LEU A 322 -15.45 2.29 10.19
CA LEU A 322 -16.72 1.61 10.46
C LEU A 322 -16.56 0.43 11.41
N ARG A 323 -15.52 -0.39 11.21
CA ARG A 323 -15.18 -1.53 12.09
C ARG A 323 -14.87 -1.07 13.51
N ASP A 324 -14.11 0.01 13.69
CA ASP A 324 -13.80 0.59 15.01
C ASP A 324 -15.04 1.18 15.70
N LEU A 325 -16.01 1.68 14.92
CA LEU A 325 -17.32 2.10 15.41
C LEU A 325 -18.25 0.92 15.77
N GLY A 326 -17.88 -0.32 15.43
CA GLY A 326 -18.69 -1.51 15.66
C GLY A 326 -19.72 -1.81 14.56
N VAL A 327 -19.60 -1.18 13.40
CA VAL A 327 -20.46 -1.45 12.23
C VAL A 327 -20.02 -2.75 11.54
N THR A 328 -20.99 -3.54 11.10
CA THR A 328 -20.80 -4.81 10.36
C THR A 328 -21.57 -4.85 9.05
N SER A 329 -22.61 -4.04 8.89
CA SER A 329 -23.29 -3.84 7.60
C SER A 329 -23.87 -2.44 7.42
N ILE A 330 -23.86 -1.96 6.18
CA ILE A 330 -24.28 -0.61 5.82
C ILE A 330 -25.33 -0.58 4.70
N ARG A 331 -26.24 0.39 4.78
CA ARG A 331 -26.94 0.94 3.61
C ARG A 331 -26.15 2.13 3.14
N HIS A 332 -25.52 2.00 1.99
CA HIS A 332 -24.60 3.01 1.50
C HIS A 332 -25.37 4.12 0.78
N LEU A 333 -25.39 5.31 1.35
CA LEU A 333 -26.04 6.49 0.79
C LEU A 333 -25.11 7.13 -0.24
N THR A 334 -25.26 6.80 -1.52
CA THR A 334 -24.40 7.23 -2.62
C THR A 334 -25.06 8.29 -3.50
N SER A 335 -24.27 9.06 -4.24
CA SER A 335 -24.80 9.95 -5.29
C SER A 335 -24.32 9.59 -6.69
N SER A 336 -23.57 8.50 -6.81
CA SER A 336 -23.13 7.92 -8.07
C SER A 336 -23.33 6.41 -8.00
N VAL A 337 -23.52 5.78 -9.15
CA VAL A 337 -23.51 4.32 -9.27
C VAL A 337 -22.04 3.87 -9.21
N HIS A 338 -21.40 4.06 -8.06
CA HIS A 338 -20.07 3.53 -7.80
C HIS A 338 -20.23 2.35 -6.86
N ASP A 339 -19.77 1.21 -7.35
CA ASP A 339 -19.80 -0.05 -6.63
C ASP A 339 -18.58 -0.06 -5.69
N TYR A 340 -18.81 0.07 -4.38
CA TYR A 340 -17.74 0.01 -3.38
C TYR A 340 -17.28 -1.44 -3.23
N LYS A 341 -16.54 -1.93 -4.23
CA LYS A 341 -15.95 -3.27 -4.21
C LYS A 341 -14.80 -3.27 -3.20
N GLY A 342 -14.93 -4.08 -2.15
CA GLY A 342 -13.84 -4.35 -1.21
C GLY A 342 -14.16 -4.18 0.28
N LEU A 343 -15.28 -3.54 0.66
CA LEU A 343 -15.69 -3.42 2.07
C LEU A 343 -15.91 -4.79 2.75
N SER A 344 -16.37 -5.79 1.98
CA SER A 344 -16.56 -7.16 2.44
C SER A 344 -15.27 -7.81 2.95
N GLY A 345 -14.11 -7.45 2.38
CA GLY A 345 -12.79 -7.90 2.85
C GLY A 345 -12.43 -7.41 4.25
N PHE A 346 -13.14 -6.40 4.75
CA PHE A 346 -12.98 -5.84 6.10
C PHE A 346 -14.08 -6.29 7.06
N GLY A 347 -14.95 -7.22 6.63
CA GLY A 347 -16.10 -7.67 7.41
C GLY A 347 -17.25 -6.65 7.43
N ILE A 348 -17.31 -5.73 6.46
CA ILE A 348 -18.42 -4.78 6.30
C ILE A 348 -19.24 -5.15 5.07
N GLU A 349 -20.47 -5.58 5.28
CA GLU A 349 -21.42 -5.91 4.21
C GLU A 349 -22.17 -4.67 3.72
N ILE A 350 -22.28 -4.47 2.40
CA ILE A 350 -23.16 -3.47 1.81
C ILE A 350 -24.51 -4.15 1.51
N VAL A 351 -25.53 -3.89 2.33
CA VAL A 351 -26.85 -4.52 2.17
C VAL A 351 -27.71 -3.82 1.12
N ALA A 352 -27.48 -2.54 0.88
CA ALA A 352 -28.14 -1.77 -0.18
C ALA A 352 -27.33 -0.52 -0.55
N ASN A 353 -27.45 -0.06 -1.79
CA ASN A 353 -27.04 1.27 -2.21
C ASN A 353 -28.29 2.15 -2.34
N GLU A 354 -28.36 3.21 -1.54
CA GLU A 354 -29.44 4.19 -1.57
C GLU A 354 -28.97 5.44 -2.29
N GLN A 355 -29.76 5.90 -3.27
CA GLN A 355 -29.43 7.10 -4.01
C GLN A 355 -29.84 8.33 -3.21
N LEU A 356 -28.90 9.25 -3.01
CA LEU A 356 -29.18 10.57 -2.47
C LEU A 356 -29.90 11.38 -3.56
N GLU A 357 -31.22 11.51 -3.43
CA GLU A 357 -32.02 12.39 -4.27
C GLU A 357 -31.50 13.84 -4.14
N SER A 358 -31.31 14.48 -5.30
CA SER A 358 -30.67 15.79 -5.46
C SER A 358 -31.54 16.96 -5.05
#